data_AF-A0A952V6P6-F1
#
_entry.id   AF-A0A952V6P6-F1
#
_cell.length_a   1.000
_cell.length_b   1.000
_cell.length_c   1.000
_cell.angle_alpha   90.00
_cell.angle_beta   90.00
_cell.angle_gamma   90.00
#
_symmetry.space_group_name_H-M   'P 1'
#
loop_
_entity.id
_entity.type
_entity.pdbx_description
1 polymer ?
#
loop_
_entity_poly.entity_id
_entity_poly.type
_entity_poly.pdbx_seq_one_letter_code
_entity_poly.pdbx_strand_id
1 'polypeptide(L)'
;MEAENKNFVSEGGASVCGPESVYAYLDGLLSPEALMAFEAHLDTCAECRESVNSEKVFAGMLDTSLVSEASVPLPEDFAKRVAVTAESTVVGTGDRSNTLRAVAIVSGLLCVAVAAVVAAGGQGIPFVGIAIEKIGVIVLAAVHLVYSVGVSVAVIIRSATAPVVDQPMLVPIFLMIMAAMGLLLLRVRQNRSGDTAN
;
A
#
# COMPACT_ATOMS: atom_id res chain seq x y z
N MET A 1 3.11 46.63 -31.97
CA MET A 1 2.28 45.42 -32.12
C MET A 1 2.34 44.70 -30.79
N GLU A 2 1.35 45.01 -29.98
CA GLU A 2 1.12 44.48 -28.63
C GLU A 2 0.75 42.99 -28.69
N ALA A 3 1.29 42.22 -27.75
CA ALA A 3 0.64 41.03 -27.18
C ALA A 3 1.32 40.71 -25.84
N GLU A 4 1.08 41.56 -24.85
CA GLU A 4 1.44 41.31 -23.46
C GLU A 4 0.39 40.34 -22.86
N ASN A 5 0.56 39.04 -23.09
CA ASN A 5 -0.31 38.01 -22.50
C ASN A 5 0.24 37.58 -21.14
N LYS A 6 0.03 38.44 -20.14
CA LYS A 6 0.22 38.12 -18.73
C LYS A 6 -1.10 37.59 -18.18
N ASN A 7 -1.09 36.32 -17.76
CA ASN A 7 -1.80 35.73 -16.62
C ASN A 7 -2.40 34.36 -16.96
N PHE A 8 -1.60 33.32 -16.75
CA PHE A 8 -2.11 32.09 -16.15
C PHE A 8 -1.47 31.97 -14.77
N VAL A 9 -2.27 32.30 -13.76
CA VAL A 9 -1.94 32.15 -12.34
C VAL A 9 -2.47 30.79 -11.92
N SER A 10 -1.61 29.78 -11.85
CA SER A 10 -1.91 28.54 -11.11
C SER A 10 -1.68 28.81 -9.63
N GLU A 11 -2.47 28.17 -8.77
CA GLU A 11 -2.75 28.49 -7.35
C GLU A 11 -1.51 28.52 -6.44
N GLY A 12 -0.71 29.58 -6.60
CA GLY A 12 0.60 29.74 -5.97
C GLY A 12 1.39 30.94 -6.49
N GLY A 13 0.72 32.04 -6.87
CA GLY A 13 1.24 33.42 -6.84
C GLY A 13 2.55 33.82 -7.55
N ALA A 14 3.26 32.94 -8.24
CA ALA A 14 4.49 33.29 -8.98
C ALA A 14 4.20 33.34 -10.49
N SER A 15 4.69 34.39 -11.16
CA SER A 15 4.68 34.45 -12.62
C SER A 15 5.50 33.31 -13.21
N VAL A 16 4.97 32.61 -14.22
CA VAL A 16 5.67 31.50 -14.90
C VAL A 16 7.03 31.96 -15.46
N CYS A 17 7.13 33.23 -15.86
CA CYS A 17 8.37 33.87 -16.26
C CYS A 17 9.05 34.55 -15.05
N GLY A 18 10.30 34.19 -14.79
CA GLY A 18 11.13 34.82 -13.75
C GLY A 18 12.25 33.91 -13.23
N PRO A 19 13.22 34.46 -12.48
CA PRO A 19 14.31 33.66 -11.91
C PRO A 19 13.79 32.65 -10.86
N GLU A 20 12.75 32.99 -10.11
CA GLU A 20 12.14 32.11 -9.10
C GLU A 20 11.63 30.80 -9.71
N SER A 21 10.95 30.86 -10.86
CA SER A 21 10.44 29.67 -11.55
C SER A 21 11.55 28.85 -12.20
N VAL A 22 12.63 29.50 -12.67
CA VAL A 22 13.84 28.82 -13.16
C VAL A 22 14.52 28.01 -12.05
N TYR A 23 14.73 28.60 -10.86
CA TYR A 23 15.33 27.87 -9.74
C TYR A 23 14.42 26.76 -9.22
N ALA A 24 13.11 27.03 -9.06
CA ALA A 24 12.16 26.01 -8.63
C ALA A 24 12.08 24.82 -9.62
N TYR A 25 12.23 25.09 -10.93
CA TYR A 25 12.32 24.05 -11.96
C TYR A 25 13.59 23.21 -11.82
N LEU A 26 14.75 23.85 -11.63
CA LEU A 26 16.04 23.16 -11.48
C LEU A 26 16.12 22.33 -10.20
N ASP A 27 15.53 22.81 -9.11
CA ASP A 27 15.48 22.11 -7.82
C ASP A 27 14.39 21.02 -7.78
N GLY A 28 13.54 20.91 -8.81
CA GLY A 28 12.44 19.95 -8.88
C GLY A 28 11.30 20.23 -7.88
N LEU A 29 11.14 21.49 -7.46
CA LEU A 29 10.15 21.93 -6.47
C LEU A 29 8.81 22.34 -7.07
N LEU A 30 8.70 22.38 -8.40
CA LEU A 30 7.44 22.70 -9.08
C LEU A 30 6.41 21.57 -8.90
N SER A 31 5.16 21.95 -8.64
CA SER A 31 4.03 21.02 -8.73
C SER A 31 3.87 20.49 -10.16
N PRO A 32 3.24 19.32 -10.38
CA PRO A 32 3.08 18.76 -11.72
C PRO A 32 2.40 19.71 -12.73
N GLU A 33 1.43 20.49 -12.26
CA GLU A 33 0.73 21.49 -13.09
C GLU A 33 1.63 22.67 -13.46
N ALA A 34 2.40 23.18 -12.48
CA ALA A 34 3.34 24.29 -12.71
C ALA A 34 4.53 23.86 -13.58
N LEU A 35 4.98 22.60 -13.46
CA LEU A 35 6.02 22.02 -14.30
C LEU A 35 5.60 22.02 -15.77
N MET A 36 4.41 21.48 -16.09
CA MET A 36 3.90 21.46 -17.48
C MET A 36 3.75 22.88 -18.04
N ALA A 37 3.25 23.82 -17.24
CA ALA A 37 3.10 25.22 -17.66
C ALA A 37 4.47 25.88 -17.92
N PHE A 38 5.47 25.60 -17.08
CA PHE A 38 6.81 26.13 -17.23
C PHE A 38 7.54 25.51 -18.42
N GLU A 39 7.40 24.20 -18.67
CA GLU A 39 7.96 23.55 -19.86
C GLU A 39 7.38 24.13 -21.16
N ALA A 40 6.06 24.33 -21.21
CA ALA A 40 5.43 25.03 -22.33
C ALA A 40 5.92 26.48 -22.48
N HIS A 41 6.26 27.15 -21.37
CA HIS A 41 6.86 28.48 -21.40
C HIS A 41 8.29 28.45 -21.98
N LEU A 42 9.11 27.45 -21.67
CA LEU A 42 10.49 27.31 -22.19
C LEU A 42 10.55 27.19 -23.71
N ASP A 43 9.51 26.65 -24.35
CA ASP A 43 9.42 26.59 -25.81
C ASP A 43 9.31 27.98 -26.44
N THR A 44 8.65 28.92 -25.75
CA THR A 44 8.32 30.25 -26.26
C THR A 44 9.24 31.36 -25.74
N CYS A 45 9.82 31.20 -24.55
CA CYS A 45 10.65 32.21 -23.90
C CYS A 45 12.14 31.86 -24.04
N ALA A 46 12.85 32.61 -24.89
CA ALA A 46 14.30 32.42 -25.08
C ALA A 46 15.11 32.73 -23.81
N GLU A 47 14.73 33.76 -23.06
CA GLU A 47 15.43 34.20 -21.85
C GLU A 47 15.42 33.13 -20.75
N CYS A 48 14.24 32.61 -20.40
CA CYS A 48 14.12 31.55 -19.39
C CYS A 48 14.84 30.26 -19.81
N ARG A 49 14.82 29.93 -21.12
CA ARG A 49 15.56 28.80 -21.67
C ARG A 49 17.07 28.98 -21.59
N GLU A 50 17.56 30.19 -21.84
CA GLU A 50 18.97 30.52 -21.70
C GLU A 50 19.41 30.40 -20.25
N SER A 51 18.65 30.97 -19.30
CA SER A 51 18.90 30.81 -17.86
C SER A 51 18.95 29.35 -17.43
N VAL A 52 17.92 28.54 -17.76
CA VAL A 52 17.94 27.10 -17.41
C VAL A 52 19.18 26.39 -17.96
N ASN A 53 19.60 26.73 -19.18
CA ASN A 53 20.76 26.12 -19.80
C ASN A 53 22.08 26.56 -19.16
N SER A 54 22.24 27.84 -18.80
CA SER A 54 23.46 28.30 -18.12
C SER A 54 23.65 27.60 -16.78
N GLU A 55 22.57 27.41 -16.02
CA GLU A 55 22.72 26.82 -14.68
C GLU A 55 22.96 25.30 -14.81
N LYS A 56 22.36 24.63 -15.80
CA LYS A 56 22.66 23.22 -16.12
C LYS A 56 24.11 23.03 -16.55
N VAL A 57 24.64 23.94 -17.37
CA VAL A 57 26.03 23.90 -17.82
C VAL A 57 26.99 24.12 -16.64
N PHE A 58 26.67 25.04 -15.73
CA PHE A 58 27.43 25.24 -14.49
C PHE A 58 27.40 24.00 -13.59
N ALA A 59 26.23 23.38 -13.38
CA ALA A 59 26.11 22.15 -12.62
C ALA A 59 26.92 20.99 -13.24
N GLY A 60 26.92 20.87 -14.57
CA GLY A 60 27.74 19.88 -15.29
C GLY A 60 29.24 20.14 -15.16
N MET A 61 29.67 21.41 -15.14
CA MET A 61 31.07 21.76 -14.86
C MET A 61 31.49 21.39 -13.44
N LEU A 62 30.58 21.58 -12.46
CA LEU A 62 30.85 21.17 -11.08
C LEU A 62 30.96 19.64 -10.97
N ASP A 63 30.04 18.90 -11.58
CA ASP A 63 30.06 17.43 -11.59
C ASP A 63 31.36 16.89 -12.21
N THR A 64 31.77 17.42 -13.36
CA THR A 64 33.04 17.03 -14.01
C THR A 64 34.29 17.41 -13.21
N SER A 65 34.26 18.53 -12.48
CA SER A 65 35.35 18.92 -11.57
C SER A 65 35.41 18.02 -10.35
N LEU A 66 34.26 17.64 -9.77
CA LEU A 66 34.19 16.76 -8.61
C LEU A 66 34.58 15.32 -8.95
N VAL A 67 34.25 14.83 -10.16
CA VAL A 67 34.69 13.52 -10.65
C VAL A 67 36.22 13.47 -10.82
N SER A 68 36.89 14.61 -11.03
CA SER A 68 38.36 14.67 -11.13
C SER A 68 39.05 14.63 -9.76
N GLU A 69 38.39 15.00 -8.67
CA GLU A 69 38.91 14.89 -7.31
C GLU A 69 38.43 13.59 -6.65
N ALA A 70 39.31 12.59 -6.69
CA ALA A 70 39.20 11.31 -5.98
C ALA A 70 38.01 10.43 -6.42
N SER A 71 38.29 9.56 -7.40
CA SER A 71 37.60 8.27 -7.49
C SER A 71 37.82 7.51 -6.17
N VAL A 72 36.95 7.73 -5.19
CA VAL A 72 36.90 6.90 -3.98
C VAL A 72 36.69 5.48 -4.50
N PRO A 73 37.62 4.53 -4.26
CA PRO A 73 37.49 3.19 -4.76
C PRO A 73 36.23 2.58 -4.15
N LEU A 74 35.17 2.47 -4.95
CA LEU A 74 33.97 1.78 -4.54
C LEU A 74 34.33 0.31 -4.30
N PRO A 75 34.00 -0.26 -3.13
CA PRO A 75 34.14 -1.70 -2.92
C PRO A 75 33.38 -2.45 -4.03
N GLU A 76 33.94 -3.54 -4.55
CA GLU A 76 33.31 -4.34 -5.62
C GLU A 76 31.89 -4.81 -5.26
N ASP A 77 31.64 -5.00 -3.97
CA ASP A 77 30.34 -5.39 -3.44
C ASP A 77 29.35 -4.22 -3.24
N PHE A 78 29.73 -2.96 -3.47
CA PHE A 78 28.85 -1.81 -3.19
C PHE A 78 27.58 -1.85 -4.03
N ALA A 79 27.72 -2.01 -5.35
CA ALA A 79 26.57 -2.13 -6.25
C ALA A 79 25.69 -3.32 -5.88
N LYS A 80 26.30 -4.46 -5.51
CA LYS A 80 25.59 -5.65 -5.06
C LYS A 80 24.85 -5.42 -3.74
N ARG A 81 25.48 -4.77 -2.77
CA ARG A 81 24.88 -4.45 -1.46
C ARG A 81 23.76 -3.42 -1.61
N VAL A 82 23.94 -2.40 -2.44
CA VAL A 82 22.89 -1.39 -2.70
C VAL A 82 21.73 -2.01 -3.47
N ALA A 83 21.98 -2.83 -4.49
CA ALA A 83 20.91 -3.52 -5.22
C ALA A 83 20.12 -4.46 -4.32
N VAL A 84 20.81 -5.31 -3.55
CA VAL A 84 20.16 -6.23 -2.59
C VAL A 84 19.42 -5.44 -1.52
N THR A 85 20.01 -4.37 -0.99
CA THR A 85 19.35 -3.53 0.03
C THR A 85 18.17 -2.77 -0.56
N ALA A 86 18.24 -2.25 -1.79
CA ALA A 86 17.12 -1.55 -2.42
C ALA A 86 15.97 -2.52 -2.75
N GLU A 87 16.29 -3.74 -3.18
CA GLU A 87 15.31 -4.78 -3.48
C GLU A 87 14.71 -5.39 -2.20
N SER A 88 15.51 -5.60 -1.16
CA SER A 88 15.06 -6.18 0.12
C SER A 88 14.46 -5.14 1.06
N THR A 89 14.85 -3.87 0.90
CA THR A 89 14.46 -2.74 1.76
C THR A 89 13.59 -1.79 0.95
N VAL A 90 12.55 -2.32 0.31
CA VAL A 90 11.33 -1.54 0.04
C VAL A 90 10.57 -1.35 1.35
N VAL A 91 11.24 -0.80 2.36
CA VAL A 91 10.65 -0.45 3.66
C VAL A 91 9.93 0.87 3.44
N GLY A 92 8.69 0.76 2.96
CA GLY A 92 7.78 1.88 2.74
C GLY A 92 6.36 1.45 2.40
N THR A 93 6.16 0.23 1.88
CA THR A 93 4.84 -0.30 1.52
C THR A 93 4.29 -1.33 2.51
N GLY A 94 5.08 -1.71 3.52
CA GLY A 94 4.78 -2.82 4.43
C GLY A 94 4.35 -2.43 5.84
N ASP A 95 4.12 -1.14 6.13
CA ASP A 95 3.60 -0.77 7.45
C ASP A 95 2.13 -1.22 7.53
N ARG A 96 1.90 -2.32 8.25
CA ARG A 96 0.59 -2.99 8.37
C ARG A 96 -0.50 -2.06 8.89
N SER A 97 -0.11 -0.98 9.59
CA SER A 97 -1.03 0.06 10.03
C SER A 97 -1.45 1.01 8.89
N ASN A 98 -0.55 1.30 7.95
CA ASN A 98 -0.80 2.16 6.80
C ASN A 98 -1.59 1.43 5.70
N THR A 99 -1.36 0.12 5.53
CA THR A 99 -2.16 -0.69 4.59
C THR A 99 -3.61 -0.80 5.05
N LEU A 100 -3.87 -0.94 6.37
CA LEU A 100 -5.23 -0.91 6.92
C LEU A 100 -5.92 0.44 6.71
N ARG A 101 -5.19 1.55 6.89
CA ARG A 101 -5.73 2.90 6.62
C ARG A 101 -6.04 3.10 5.14
N ALA A 102 -5.14 2.69 4.24
CA ALA A 102 -5.35 2.76 2.81
C ALA A 102 -6.57 1.93 2.37
N VAL A 103 -6.69 0.69 2.86
CA VAL A 103 -7.87 -0.17 2.60
C VAL A 103 -9.15 0.48 3.12
N ALA A 104 -9.13 1.07 4.32
CA ALA A 104 -10.29 1.77 4.87
C ALA A 104 -10.72 2.95 3.97
N ILE A 105 -9.77 3.78 3.52
CA ILE A 105 -10.05 4.92 2.64
C ILE A 105 -10.59 4.44 1.29
N VAL A 106 -9.95 3.47 0.64
CA VAL A 106 -10.40 2.93 -0.65
C VAL A 106 -11.77 2.28 -0.52
N SER A 107 -12.02 1.51 0.54
CA SER A 107 -13.32 0.88 0.78
C SER A 107 -14.42 1.92 1.02
N GLY A 108 -14.12 2.99 1.76
CA GLY A 108 -15.05 4.10 1.99
C GLY A 108 -15.41 4.83 0.70
N LEU A 109 -14.40 5.18 -0.12
CA LEU A 109 -14.61 5.82 -1.43
C LEU A 109 -15.45 4.95 -2.36
N LEU A 110 -15.19 3.63 -2.37
CA LEU A 110 -15.98 2.69 -3.15
C LEU A 110 -17.44 2.63 -2.70
N CYS A 111 -17.69 2.58 -1.38
CA CYS A 111 -19.04 2.61 -0.83
C CYS A 111 -19.79 3.88 -1.19
N VAL A 112 -19.14 5.04 -1.12
CA VAL A 112 -19.75 6.34 -1.52
C VAL A 112 -20.08 6.35 -3.01
N ALA A 113 -19.16 5.87 -3.87
CA ALA A 113 -19.40 5.77 -5.30
C ALA A 113 -20.58 4.86 -5.64
N VAL A 114 -20.67 3.69 -5.00
CA VAL A 114 -21.78 2.76 -5.18
C VAL A 114 -23.09 3.37 -4.67
N ALA A 115 -23.09 4.01 -3.50
CA ALA A 115 -24.28 4.66 -2.95
C ALA A 115 -24.80 5.77 -3.87
N ALA A 116 -23.91 6.56 -4.47
CA ALA A 116 -24.28 7.59 -5.44
C ALA A 116 -24.94 7.00 -6.70
N VAL A 117 -24.41 5.90 -7.23
CA VAL A 117 -25.00 5.19 -8.39
C VAL A 117 -26.37 4.61 -8.06
N VAL A 118 -26.54 4.06 -6.86
CA VAL A 118 -27.84 3.55 -6.38
C VAL A 118 -28.85 4.69 -6.19
N ALA A 119 -28.42 5.80 -5.59
CA ALA A 119 -29.27 6.97 -5.36
C ALA A 119 -29.69 7.67 -6.66
N ALA A 120 -28.86 7.62 -7.71
CA ALA A 120 -29.16 8.18 -9.03
C ALA A 120 -30.20 7.36 -9.83
N GLY A 121 -30.84 6.34 -9.23
CA GLY A 121 -31.99 5.67 -9.83
C GLY A 121 -31.67 4.73 -10.98
N GLY A 122 -30.43 4.30 -11.16
CA GLY A 122 -30.05 3.12 -11.95
C GLY A 122 -30.51 3.08 -13.42
N GLN A 123 -30.91 4.21 -14.03
CA GLN A 123 -31.48 4.20 -15.39
C GLN A 123 -30.43 4.10 -16.53
N GLY A 124 -29.15 3.94 -16.22
CA GLY A 124 -28.08 4.08 -17.22
C GLY A 124 -27.48 2.81 -17.80
N ILE A 125 -27.50 1.66 -17.12
CA ILE A 125 -26.63 0.55 -17.54
C ILE A 125 -27.28 -0.83 -17.27
N PRO A 126 -27.82 -1.53 -18.28
CA PRO A 126 -28.40 -2.87 -18.11
C PRO A 126 -27.36 -3.92 -17.66
N PHE A 127 -26.07 -3.61 -17.76
CA PHE A 127 -24.96 -4.44 -17.27
C PHE A 127 -24.80 -4.42 -15.73
N VAL A 128 -25.16 -3.30 -15.08
CA VAL A 128 -24.96 -3.14 -13.62
C VAL A 128 -26.04 -3.89 -12.83
N GLY A 129 -27.27 -3.95 -13.34
CA GLY A 129 -28.36 -4.70 -12.69
C GLY A 129 -28.07 -6.20 -12.58
N ILE A 130 -27.52 -6.80 -13.63
CA ILE A 130 -27.18 -8.24 -13.66
C ILE A 130 -26.02 -8.54 -12.71
N ALA A 131 -25.00 -7.67 -12.63
CA ALA A 131 -23.87 -7.84 -11.72
C ALA A 131 -24.28 -7.69 -10.26
N ILE A 132 -25.14 -6.72 -9.93
CA ILE A 132 -25.62 -6.50 -8.56
C ILE A 132 -26.48 -7.66 -8.08
N GLU A 133 -27.33 -8.24 -8.94
CA GLU A 133 -28.14 -9.40 -8.57
C GLU A 133 -27.26 -10.62 -8.24
N LYS A 134 -26.23 -10.89 -9.06
CA LYS A 134 -25.32 -12.02 -8.83
C LYS A 134 -24.44 -11.82 -7.60
N ILE A 135 -23.94 -10.61 -7.38
CA ILE A 135 -23.13 -10.29 -6.19
C ILE A 135 -24.01 -10.35 -4.93
N GLY A 136 -25.26 -9.87 -5.01
CA GLY A 136 -26.22 -9.92 -3.90
C GLY A 136 -26.50 -11.36 -3.45
N VAL A 137 -26.68 -12.29 -4.39
CA VAL A 137 -26.88 -13.72 -4.08
C VAL A 137 -25.63 -14.32 -3.41
N ILE A 138 -24.43 -13.97 -3.88
CA ILE A 138 -23.17 -14.47 -3.29
C ILE A 138 -22.98 -13.93 -1.87
N VAL A 139 -23.19 -12.64 -1.65
CA VAL A 139 -23.08 -12.02 -0.32
C VAL A 139 -24.12 -12.59 0.63
N LEU A 140 -25.36 -12.72 0.20
CA LEU A 140 -26.43 -13.30 1.01
C LEU A 140 -26.14 -14.77 1.36
N ALA A 141 -25.63 -15.55 0.41
CA ALA A 141 -25.21 -16.93 0.65
C ALA A 141 -24.04 -16.99 1.64
N ALA A 142 -23.06 -16.09 1.53
CA ALA A 142 -21.94 -16.00 2.46
C ALA A 142 -22.40 -15.65 3.88
N VAL A 143 -23.31 -14.68 4.03
CA VAL A 143 -23.91 -14.31 5.33
C VAL A 143 -24.67 -15.49 5.92
N HIS A 144 -25.48 -16.18 5.11
CA HIS A 144 -26.24 -17.34 5.55
C HIS A 144 -25.33 -18.50 5.99
N LEU A 145 -24.20 -18.70 5.30
CA LEU A 145 -23.21 -19.72 5.66
C LEU A 145 -22.50 -19.37 6.97
N VAL A 146 -22.09 -18.11 7.16
CA VAL A 146 -21.50 -17.67 8.44
C VAL A 146 -22.50 -17.82 9.58
N TYR A 147 -23.76 -17.44 9.35
CA TYR A 147 -24.83 -17.58 10.34
C TYR A 147 -25.09 -19.05 10.68
N SER A 148 -25.21 -19.93 9.69
CA SER A 148 -25.48 -21.35 9.92
C SER A 148 -24.32 -22.05 10.63
N VAL A 149 -23.08 -21.75 10.26
CA VAL A 149 -21.88 -22.26 10.95
C VAL A 149 -21.82 -21.72 12.37
N GLY A 150 -22.08 -20.43 12.58
CA GLY A 150 -22.09 -19.80 13.90
C GLY A 150 -23.11 -20.42 14.84
N VAL A 151 -24.35 -20.63 14.38
CA VAL A 151 -25.40 -21.30 15.16
C VAL A 151 -25.01 -22.74 15.48
N SER A 152 -24.45 -23.47 14.51
CA SER A 152 -24.00 -24.85 14.71
C SER A 152 -22.91 -24.95 15.77
N VAL A 153 -21.89 -24.09 15.70
CA VAL A 153 -20.81 -24.01 16.68
C VAL A 153 -21.35 -23.61 18.06
N ALA A 154 -22.26 -22.64 18.13
CA ALA A 154 -22.88 -22.22 19.38
C ALA A 154 -23.69 -23.36 20.03
N VAL A 155 -24.41 -24.16 19.24
CA VAL A 155 -25.14 -25.36 19.72
C VAL A 155 -24.18 -26.44 20.18
N ILE A 156 -23.07 -26.68 19.48
CA ILE A 156 -22.04 -27.64 19.90
C ILE A 156 -21.38 -27.19 21.21
N ILE A 157 -21.02 -25.91 21.34
CA ILE A 157 -20.46 -25.37 22.58
C ILE A 157 -21.49 -25.47 23.71
N ARG A 158 -22.75 -25.12 23.46
CA ARG A 158 -23.81 -25.19 24.48
C ARG A 158 -24.12 -26.63 24.88
N SER A 159 -24.12 -27.57 23.95
CA SER A 159 -24.35 -29.00 24.24
C SER A 159 -23.13 -29.68 24.88
N ALA A 160 -21.91 -29.22 24.59
CA ALA A 160 -20.70 -29.67 25.27
C ALA A 160 -20.56 -29.09 26.68
N THR A 161 -21.05 -27.88 26.92
CA THR A 161 -21.01 -27.23 28.24
C THR A 161 -22.23 -27.53 29.11
N ALA A 162 -23.39 -27.87 28.54
CA ALA A 162 -24.57 -28.28 29.28
C ALA A 162 -24.32 -29.45 30.28
N PRO A 163 -23.66 -30.57 29.91
CA PRO A 163 -23.37 -31.64 30.87
C PRO A 163 -22.26 -31.27 31.87
N VAL A 164 -21.44 -30.26 31.57
CA VAL A 164 -20.34 -29.81 32.44
C VAL A 164 -20.85 -29.01 33.64
N VAL A 165 -21.97 -28.30 33.48
CA VAL A 165 -22.57 -27.52 34.57
C VAL A 165 -23.36 -28.41 35.54
N ASP A 166 -23.98 -29.49 35.05
CA ASP A 166 -24.81 -30.37 35.87
C ASP A 166 -24.09 -31.61 36.43
N GLN A 167 -22.93 -32.01 35.88
CA GLN A 167 -22.13 -33.13 36.41
C GLN A 167 -20.62 -32.81 36.50
N PRO A 168 -20.12 -32.32 37.66
CA PRO A 168 -18.73 -31.88 37.83
C PRO A 168 -17.67 -33.01 37.76
N MET A 169 -18.08 -34.26 37.62
CA MET A 169 -17.18 -35.43 37.54
C MET A 169 -16.60 -35.67 36.14
N LEU A 170 -17.16 -35.08 35.07
CA LEU A 170 -16.69 -35.33 33.68
C LEU A 170 -15.49 -34.46 33.27
N VAL A 171 -15.36 -33.25 33.82
CA VAL A 171 -14.24 -32.34 33.59
C VAL A 171 -12.88 -32.96 33.96
N PRO A 172 -12.69 -33.57 35.15
CA PRO A 172 -11.40 -34.19 35.48
C PRO A 172 -11.08 -35.39 34.58
N ILE A 173 -12.08 -36.14 34.10
CA ILE A 173 -11.87 -37.26 33.18
C ILE A 173 -11.36 -36.77 31.83
N PHE A 174 -11.95 -35.70 31.29
CA PHE A 174 -11.50 -35.13 30.01
C PHE A 174 -10.10 -34.52 30.10
N LEU A 175 -9.78 -33.83 31.20
CA LEU A 175 -8.42 -33.33 31.47
C LEU A 175 -7.41 -34.47 31.63
N MET A 176 -7.79 -35.56 32.29
CA MET A 176 -6.95 -36.75 32.43
C MET A 176 -6.66 -37.41 31.08
N ILE A 177 -7.66 -37.51 30.18
CA ILE A 177 -7.47 -38.07 28.84
C ILE A 177 -6.55 -37.16 28.01
N MET A 178 -6.75 -35.85 28.04
CA MET A 178 -5.89 -34.89 27.34
C MET A 178 -4.44 -34.92 27.86
N ALA A 179 -4.26 -35.02 29.17
CA ALA A 179 -2.94 -35.15 29.80
C ALA A 179 -2.26 -36.49 29.44
N ALA A 180 -3.01 -37.59 29.45
CA ALA A 180 -2.50 -38.91 29.06
C ALA A 180 -2.09 -38.95 27.58
N MET A 181 -2.90 -38.33 26.70
CA MET A 181 -2.58 -38.23 25.28
C MET A 181 -1.35 -37.33 25.03
N GLY A 182 -1.21 -36.24 25.77
CA GLY A 182 0.00 -35.39 25.74
C GLY A 182 1.25 -36.14 26.20
N LEU A 183 1.17 -36.93 27.28
CA LEU A 183 2.27 -37.76 27.78
C LEU A 183 2.66 -38.86 26.78
N LEU A 184 1.69 -39.49 26.11
CA LEU A 184 1.95 -40.46 25.05
C LEU A 184 2.68 -39.82 23.87
N LEU A 185 2.29 -38.63 23.43
CA LEU A 185 2.98 -37.90 22.36
C LEU A 185 4.41 -37.51 22.75
N LEU A 186 4.63 -37.10 24.00
CA LEU A 186 5.98 -36.82 24.52
C LEU A 186 6.84 -38.09 24.57
N ARG A 187 6.27 -39.22 24.98
CA ARG A 187 6.97 -40.52 24.98
C ARG A 187 7.33 -40.98 23.57
N VAL A 188 6.41 -40.84 22.60
CA VAL A 188 6.68 -41.14 21.19
C VAL A 188 7.80 -40.25 20.64
N ARG A 189 7.81 -38.97 21.01
CA ARG A 189 8.85 -38.02 20.61
C ARG A 189 10.21 -38.35 21.22
N GLN A 190 10.25 -38.74 22.49
CA GLN A 190 11.49 -39.16 23.16
C GLN A 190 12.05 -40.45 22.57
N ASN A 191 11.19 -41.44 22.28
CA ASN A 191 11.61 -42.69 21.64
C ASN A 191 12.20 -42.43 20.25
N ARG A 192 11.61 -41.51 19.48
CA ARG A 192 12.12 -41.11 18.16
C ARG A 192 13.45 -40.35 18.21
N SER A 193 13.79 -39.73 19.34
CA SER A 193 15.07 -39.04 19.55
C SER A 193 16.20 -39.97 19.99
N GLY A 194 15.88 -41.20 20.42
CA GLY A 194 16.89 -42.22 20.80
C GLY A 194 17.46 -42.97 19.60
N ASP A 195 16.67 -43.14 18.52
CA ASP A 195 17.07 -43.89 17.33
C ASP A 195 18.05 -43.13 16.41
N THR A 196 18.33 -41.84 16.66
CA THR A 196 19.27 -41.04 15.85
C THR A 196 20.68 -40.95 16.43
N ALA A 197 20.98 -41.70 17.50
CA ALA A 197 22.24 -41.62 18.24
C ALA A 197 23.13 -42.88 18.13
N ASN A 198 22.86 -43.79 17.20
CA ASN A 198 23.68 -44.98 16.92
C ASN A 198 24.13 -45.01 15.46
#